data_AF-A0A5C9EMD3-F1
#
_entry.id   AF-A0A5C9EMD3-F1
#
_cell.length_a   1.000
_cell.length_b   1.000
_cell.length_c   1.000
_cell.angle_alpha   90.00
_cell.angle_beta   90.00
_cell.angle_gamma   90.00
#
_symmetry.space_group_name_H-M   'P 1'
#
loop_
_entity.id
_entity.type
_entity.pdbx_description
1 polymer ?
#
loop_
_entity_poly.entity_id
_entity_poly.type
_entity_poly.pdbx_seq_one_letter_code
_entity_poly.pdbx_strand_id
1 'polypeptide(L)'
;MAIPDNLPDLFQGWINLNKMVGSSFQTLDFSEIRKYRNQQREIEDKIYEILRNNAPAEIKDILPEECGQMEMGYEKTSGKFYYLMEDPETQESEDELKILAITIDKDMNINTIKDFKHPERG
;
A
#
# COMPACT_ATOMS: atom_id res chain seq x y z
N MET A 1 8.31 6.19 18.37
CA MET A 1 7.87 4.78 18.31
C MET A 1 8.92 4.07 17.48
N ALA A 2 9.47 2.93 17.93
CA ALA A 2 10.38 2.17 17.08
C ALA A 2 9.56 1.55 15.94
N ILE A 3 10.04 1.64 14.71
CA ILE A 3 9.37 1.03 13.57
C ILE A 3 9.66 -0.48 13.62
N PRO A 4 8.65 -1.37 13.65
CA PRO A 4 8.86 -2.81 13.67
C PRO A 4 9.62 -3.30 12.43
N ASP A 5 10.21 -4.50 12.52
CA ASP A 5 10.94 -5.13 11.42
C ASP A 5 10.25 -6.38 10.85
N ASN A 6 9.14 -6.81 11.43
CA ASN A 6 8.33 -7.92 10.90
C ASN A 6 7.02 -7.42 10.29
N LEU A 7 6.53 -8.14 9.29
CA LEU A 7 5.36 -7.75 8.49
C LEU A 7 4.06 -7.65 9.30
N PRO A 8 3.71 -8.57 10.22
CA PRO A 8 2.52 -8.44 11.05
C PRO A 8 2.51 -7.19 11.93
N ASP A 9 3.64 -6.84 12.55
CA ASP A 9 3.75 -5.67 13.41
C ASP A 9 3.71 -4.38 12.60
N LEU A 10 4.30 -4.37 11.39
CA LEU A 10 4.18 -3.25 10.45
C LEU A 10 2.71 -3.00 10.08
N PHE A 11 1.95 -4.04 9.74
CA PHE A 11 0.52 -3.93 9.44
C PHE A 11 -0.25 -3.37 10.64
N GLN A 12 -0.01 -3.94 11.83
CA GLN A 12 -0.67 -3.48 13.04
C GLN A 12 -0.31 -2.03 13.39
N GLY A 13 0.94 -1.65 13.19
CA GLY A 13 1.44 -0.29 13.35
C GLY A 13 0.72 0.68 12.42
N TRP A 14 0.60 0.35 11.13
CA TRP A 14 -0.11 1.18 10.16
C TRP A 14 -1.60 1.33 10.51
N ILE A 15 -2.26 0.24 10.91
CA ILE A 15 -3.67 0.27 11.34
C ILE A 15 -3.86 1.18 12.56
N ASN A 16 -2.94 1.11 13.53
CA ASN A 16 -2.99 1.95 14.72
C ASN A 16 -2.81 3.43 14.36
N LEU A 17 -1.84 3.76 13.50
CA LEU A 17 -1.66 5.12 13.01
C LEU A 17 -2.89 5.63 12.27
N ASN A 18 -3.54 4.79 11.45
CA ASN A 18 -4.75 5.19 10.73
C ASN A 18 -5.91 5.53 11.69
N LYS A 19 -6.05 4.77 12.81
CA LYS A 19 -7.00 5.12 13.88
C LYS A 19 -6.64 6.46 14.52
N MET A 20 -5.36 6.70 14.83
CA MET A 20 -4.90 7.96 15.42
C MET A 20 -5.13 9.16 14.51
N VAL A 21 -4.88 9.02 13.20
CA VAL A 21 -5.22 10.02 12.19
C VAL A 21 -6.71 10.34 12.23
N GLY A 22 -7.58 9.32 12.21
CA GLY A 22 -9.03 9.50 12.30
C GLY A 22 -9.47 10.23 13.56
N SER A 23 -8.89 9.89 14.72
CA SER A 23 -9.14 10.58 15.99
C SER A 23 -8.66 12.04 15.96
N SER A 24 -7.47 12.33 15.44
CA SER A 24 -6.95 13.69 15.34
C SER A 24 -7.75 14.57 14.36
N PHE A 25 -8.37 13.98 13.33
CA PHE A 25 -9.32 14.68 12.48
C PHE A 25 -10.58 15.12 13.23
N GLN A 26 -11.08 14.32 14.18
CA GLN A 26 -12.24 14.70 15.01
C GLN A 26 -11.93 15.90 15.91
N THR A 27 -10.68 16.01 16.37
CA THR A 27 -10.23 17.12 17.23
C THR A 27 -9.58 18.26 16.45
N LEU A 28 -9.53 18.18 15.11
CA LEU A 28 -8.86 19.14 14.22
C LEU A 28 -7.38 19.40 14.56
N ASP A 29 -6.68 18.39 15.09
CA ASP A 29 -5.25 18.49 15.42
C ASP A 29 -4.38 18.16 14.19
N PHE A 30 -4.15 19.15 13.35
CA PHE A 30 -3.35 19.02 12.13
C PHE A 30 -1.88 18.71 12.39
N SER A 31 -1.36 19.03 13.57
CA SER A 31 0.04 18.76 13.92
C SER A 31 0.26 17.26 14.11
N GLU A 32 -0.64 16.61 14.85
CA GLU A 32 -0.60 15.17 15.07
C GLU A 32 -0.99 14.41 13.79
N ILE A 33 -1.95 14.91 12.99
CA ILE A 33 -2.25 14.32 11.67
C ILE A 33 -0.98 14.24 10.81
N ARG A 34 -0.22 15.34 10.71
CA ARG A 34 1.01 15.37 9.88
C ARG A 34 2.05 14.38 10.40
N LYS A 35 2.23 14.32 11.73
CA LYS A 35 3.15 13.40 12.39
C LYS A 35 2.79 11.94 12.13
N TYR A 36 1.52 11.56 12.30
CA TYR A 36 1.07 10.19 12.04
C TYR A 36 1.19 9.83 10.57
N ARG A 37 0.89 10.76 9.65
CA ARG A 37 1.07 10.55 8.20
C ARG A 37 2.53 10.30 7.82
N ASN A 38 3.47 11.01 8.43
CA ASN A 38 4.90 10.74 8.21
C ASN A 38 5.30 9.34 8.70
N GLN A 39 4.79 8.92 9.87
CA GLN A 39 5.04 7.57 10.39
C GLN A 39 4.37 6.48 9.54
N GLN A 40 3.22 6.76 8.93
CA GLN A 40 2.59 5.84 7.98
C GLN A 40 3.48 5.63 6.77
N ARG A 41 4.06 6.70 6.20
CA ARG A 41 5.00 6.60 5.08
C ARG A 41 6.21 5.74 5.41
N GLU A 42 6.80 5.92 6.59
CA GLU A 42 7.93 5.08 7.03
C GLU A 42 7.58 3.59 7.11
N ILE A 43 6.34 3.27 7.53
CA ILE A 43 5.86 1.88 7.55
C ILE A 43 5.57 1.38 6.12
N GLU A 44 4.95 2.22 5.28
CA GLU A 44 4.66 1.92 3.88
C GLU A 44 5.94 1.60 3.11
N ASP A 45 6.99 2.42 3.24
CA ASP A 45 8.30 2.19 2.65
C ASP A 45 8.91 0.86 3.10
N LYS A 46 8.83 0.53 4.39
CA LYS A 46 9.32 -0.77 4.90
C LYS A 46 8.53 -1.96 4.37
N ILE A 47 7.19 -1.88 4.32
CA ILE A 47 6.37 -2.94 3.73
C ILE A 47 6.69 -3.10 2.25
N TYR A 48 6.95 -1.98 1.56
CA TYR A 48 7.36 -1.97 0.16
C TYR A 48 8.71 -2.64 -0.07
N GLU A 49 9.71 -2.36 0.77
CA GLU A 49 11.01 -3.05 0.74
C GLU A 49 10.84 -4.56 0.94
N ILE A 50 10.01 -4.98 1.89
CA ILE A 50 9.71 -6.40 2.12
C ILE A 50 9.04 -7.02 0.89
N LEU A 51 8.06 -6.34 0.31
CA LEU A 51 7.40 -6.76 -0.93
C LEU A 51 8.44 -6.93 -2.05
N ARG A 52 9.25 -5.90 -2.32
CA ARG A 52 10.24 -5.90 -3.40
C ARG A 52 11.29 -6.99 -3.21
N ASN A 53 11.70 -7.29 -1.97
CA ASN A 53 12.68 -8.34 -1.70
C ASN A 53 12.11 -9.75 -1.89
N ASN A 54 10.83 -9.96 -1.52
CA ASN A 54 10.20 -11.28 -1.52
C ASN A 54 9.34 -11.56 -2.76
N ALA A 55 9.08 -10.55 -3.59
CA ALA A 55 8.28 -10.70 -4.80
C ALA A 55 8.92 -11.70 -5.79
N PRO A 56 8.08 -12.46 -6.52
CA PRO A 56 8.49 -13.21 -7.72
C PRO A 56 9.19 -12.30 -8.73
N ALA A 57 10.09 -12.87 -9.56
CA ALA A 57 10.84 -12.12 -10.56
C ALA A 57 9.93 -11.29 -11.49
N GLU A 58 8.85 -11.90 -11.97
CA GLU A 58 7.85 -11.24 -12.83
C GLU A 58 7.23 -9.98 -12.22
N ILE A 59 7.04 -9.97 -10.89
CA ILE A 59 6.51 -8.81 -10.16
C ILE A 59 7.62 -7.80 -9.88
N LYS A 60 8.83 -8.26 -9.55
CA LYS A 60 9.99 -7.38 -9.32
C LYS A 60 10.33 -6.51 -10.53
N ASP A 61 10.19 -7.06 -11.73
CA ASP A 61 10.54 -6.37 -12.98
C ASP A 61 9.59 -5.20 -13.32
N ILE A 62 8.34 -5.27 -12.82
CA ILE A 62 7.33 -4.23 -13.04
C ILE A 62 7.19 -3.27 -11.85
N LEU A 63 7.76 -3.62 -10.69
CA LEU A 63 7.68 -2.78 -9.50
C LEU A 63 8.53 -1.49 -9.66
N PRO A 64 7.99 -0.33 -9.32
CA PRO A 64 8.74 0.93 -9.35
C PRO A 64 9.92 0.94 -8.37
N GLU A 65 10.81 1.91 -8.49
CA GLU A 65 11.95 1.99 -7.57
C GLU A 65 11.51 2.40 -6.16
N GLU A 66 10.57 3.34 -6.08
CA GLU A 66 10.08 3.92 -4.84
C GLU A 66 8.59 3.66 -4.62
N CYS A 67 8.21 3.45 -3.35
CA CYS A 67 6.81 3.27 -2.94
C CYS A 67 5.93 4.47 -3.32
N GLY A 68 6.49 5.68 -3.30
CA GLY A 68 5.77 6.93 -3.59
C GLY A 68 5.29 7.07 -5.04
N GLN A 69 5.69 6.16 -5.93
CA GLN A 69 5.24 6.10 -7.32
C GLN A 69 3.92 5.30 -7.49
N MET A 70 3.39 4.73 -6.41
CA MET A 70 2.15 3.95 -6.41
C MET A 70 1.12 4.53 -5.46
N GLU A 71 -0.16 4.29 -5.75
CA GLU A 71 -1.23 4.54 -4.79
C GLU A 71 -1.39 3.34 -3.86
N MET A 72 -1.47 3.60 -2.55
CA MET A 72 -1.60 2.55 -1.56
C MET A 72 -3.00 2.49 -0.95
N GLY A 73 -3.53 1.28 -0.88
CA GLY A 73 -4.78 0.95 -0.19
C GLY A 73 -4.55 -0.11 0.89
N TYR A 74 -5.40 -0.10 1.91
CA TYR A 74 -5.48 -1.18 2.90
C TYR A 74 -6.91 -1.70 3.00
N GLU A 75 -7.12 -2.96 2.67
CA GLU A 75 -8.41 -3.61 2.80
C GLU A 75 -8.52 -4.30 4.17
N LYS A 76 -9.41 -3.77 5.02
CA LYS A 76 -9.57 -4.24 6.40
C LYS A 76 -10.11 -5.67 6.51
N THR A 77 -10.90 -6.11 5.53
CA THR A 77 -11.59 -7.41 5.58
C THR A 77 -10.63 -8.56 5.31
N SER A 78 -9.81 -8.42 4.25
CA SER A 78 -8.82 -9.42 3.88
C SER A 78 -7.46 -9.22 4.57
N GLY A 79 -7.23 -8.03 5.16
CA GLY A 79 -5.98 -7.69 5.80
C GLY A 79 -4.83 -7.56 4.81
N LYS A 80 -5.09 -6.96 3.64
CA LYS A 80 -4.13 -6.82 2.53
C LYS A 80 -3.80 -5.37 2.26
N PHE A 81 -2.52 -5.10 2.01
CA PHE A 81 -2.11 -3.89 1.32
C PHE A 81 -2.23 -4.07 -0.19
N TYR A 82 -2.70 -3.01 -0.84
CA TYR A 82 -2.81 -2.89 -2.28
C TYR A 82 -1.86 -1.79 -2.72
N TYR A 83 -0.97 -2.10 -3.65
CA TYR A 83 -0.13 -1.15 -4.35
C TYR A 83 -0.67 -1.05 -5.78
N LEU A 84 -1.22 0.11 -6.12
CA LEU A 84 -1.87 0.37 -7.39
C LEU A 84 -0.93 1.16 -8.28
N MET A 85 -0.79 0.69 -9.51
CA MET A 85 -0.06 1.38 -10.56
C MET A 85 -0.75 1.17 -11.90
N GLU A 86 -0.41 2.00 -12.87
CA GLU A 86 -0.81 1.76 -14.26
C GLU A 86 -0.19 0.44 -14.73
N ASP A 87 -0.97 -0.38 -15.42
CA ASP A 87 -0.49 -1.64 -15.97
C ASP A 87 0.49 -1.34 -17.13
N PRO A 88 1.79 -1.63 -16.97
CA PRO A 88 2.81 -1.32 -17.97
C PRO A 88 2.55 -2.03 -19.31
N GLU A 89 1.78 -3.12 -19.32
CA GLU A 89 1.39 -3.81 -20.55
C GLU A 89 0.37 -3.02 -21.38
N THR A 90 -0.31 -2.03 -20.79
CA THR A 90 -1.39 -1.26 -21.45
C THR A 90 -1.10 0.23 -21.59
N GLN A 91 0.02 0.71 -21.06
CA GLN A 91 0.42 2.12 -21.14
C GLN A 91 0.53 2.65 -22.58
N GLU A 92 0.85 1.79 -23.56
CA GLU A 92 0.96 2.18 -24.97
C GLU A 92 -0.35 2.05 -25.75
N SER A 93 -1.44 1.58 -25.12
CA SER A 93 -2.73 1.40 -25.79
C SER A 93 -3.63 2.64 -25.63
N GLU A 94 -4.15 3.16 -26.75
CA GLU A 94 -5.06 4.33 -26.75
C GLU A 94 -6.46 4.02 -26.19
N ASP A 95 -6.80 2.73 -26.03
CA ASP A 95 -8.19 2.30 -25.86
C ASP A 95 -8.65 2.11 -24.41
N GLU A 96 -7.78 1.85 -23.43
CA GLU A 96 -8.16 1.80 -22.00
C GLU A 96 -6.95 1.68 -21.06
N LEU A 97 -6.80 2.65 -20.15
CA LEU A 97 -5.76 2.62 -19.12
C LEU A 97 -6.16 1.63 -18.02
N LYS A 98 -5.44 0.51 -17.90
CA LYS A 98 -5.72 -0.51 -16.88
C LYS A 98 -4.90 -0.26 -15.64
N ILE A 99 -5.50 -0.54 -14.48
CA ILE A 99 -4.81 -0.50 -13.19
C ILE A 99 -4.37 -1.91 -12.84
N LEU A 100 -3.10 -2.06 -12.48
CA LEU A 100 -2.55 -3.24 -11.86
C LEU A 100 -2.53 -3.04 -10.35
N ALA A 101 -3.06 -4.00 -9.60
CA ALA A 101 -2.88 -4.04 -8.15
C ALA A 101 -1.93 -5.16 -7.74
N ILE A 102 -0.88 -4.81 -7.00
CA ILE A 102 0.01 -5.75 -6.34
C ILE A 102 -0.40 -5.81 -4.88
N THR A 103 -0.65 -7.01 -4.37
CA THR A 103 -1.13 -7.22 -3.00
C THR A 103 -0.12 -7.96 -2.16
N ILE A 104 -0.07 -7.63 -0.87
CA ILE A 104 0.69 -8.35 0.14
C ILE A 104 -0.14 -8.45 1.43
N ASP A 105 -0.15 -9.61 2.06
CA ASP A 105 -0.75 -9.82 3.38
C ASP A 105 0.31 -10.01 4.48
N LYS A 106 -0.15 -10.07 5.74
CA LYS A 106 0.70 -10.26 6.92
C LYS A 106 1.51 -11.57 6.89
N ASP A 107 1.08 -12.54 6.10
CA ASP A 107 1.68 -13.87 5.95
C ASP A 107 2.62 -13.93 4.73
N MET A 108 2.90 -12.76 4.11
CA MET A 108 3.80 -12.58 2.97
C MET A 108 3.28 -13.21 1.68
N ASN A 109 1.96 -13.43 1.54
CA ASN A 109 1.39 -13.86 0.27
C ASN A 109 1.31 -12.67 -0.68
N ILE A 110 2.08 -12.73 -1.77
CA ILE A 110 2.15 -11.68 -2.80
C ILE A 110 1.35 -12.11 -4.02
N ASN A 111 0.41 -11.28 -4.48
CA ASN A 111 -0.42 -11.58 -5.66
C ASN A 111 -0.60 -10.34 -6.54
N THR A 112 -0.81 -10.54 -7.83
CA THR A 112 -1.21 -9.50 -8.79
C THR A 112 -2.69 -9.62 -9.15
N ILE A 113 -3.35 -8.48 -9.33
CA ILE A 113 -4.72 -8.37 -9.84
C ILE A 113 -4.66 -7.43 -11.04
N LYS A 114 -4.77 -8.00 -12.24
CA LYS A 114 -4.86 -7.24 -13.49
C LYS A 114 -6.26 -6.67 -13.66
N ASP A 115 -6.37 -5.56 -14.37
CA ASP A 115 -7.64 -4.84 -14.58
C ASP A 115 -8.37 -4.59 -13.25
N PHE A 116 -7.63 -4.06 -12.27
CA PHE A 116 -8.16 -3.76 -10.95
C PHE A 116 -9.21 -2.65 -11.05
N LYS A 117 -10.47 -3.06 -11.04
CA LYS A 117 -11.62 -2.18 -10.90
C LYS A 117 -11.89 -2.07 -9.42
N HIS A 118 -11.71 -0.88 -8.85
CA HIS A 118 -12.18 -0.61 -7.49
C HIS A 118 -13.66 -1.03 -7.47
N PRO A 119 -14.08 -1.99 -6.61
CA PRO A 119 -15.48 -2.39 -6.57
C PRO A 119 -16.26 -1.10 -6.33
N GLU A 120 -17.19 -0.83 -7.24
CA GLU A 120 -17.90 0.43 -7.33
C GLU A 120 -18.30 0.91 -5.93
N ARG A 121 -18.12 2.20 -5.66
CA ARG A 121 -18.88 2.86 -4.60
C ARG A 121 -20.37 2.67 -4.93
N GLY A 122 -20.95 1.56 -4.45
CA GLY A 122 -22.39 1.42 -4.30
C GLY A 122 -22.90 2.36 -3.22
#